data_AF-A0A699YH62-F1
#
_entry.id   AF-A0A699YH62-F1
#
_cell.length_a   1.000
_cell.length_b   1.000
_cell.length_c   1.000
_cell.angle_alpha   90.00
_cell.angle_beta   90.00
_cell.angle_gamma   90.00
#
_symmetry.space_group_name_H-M   'P 1'
#
loop_
_entity.id
_entity.type
_entity.pdbx_description
1 polymer ?
#
loop_
_entity_poly.entity_id
_entity_poly.type
_entity_poly.pdbx_seq_one_letter_code
_entity_poly.pdbx_strand_id
1 'polypeptide(L)'
;MLRHRRRSKVACSAALDLQPAALPKSSICVSVTATTVESFIHEIDEVERAGADIVELRLDYIKGFDTERDLARIMASCSRPYIVTFRPQWE
;
A
#
# COMPACT_ATOMS: atom_id res chain seq x y z
N MET A 1 6.76 -75.00 4.48
CA MET A 1 6.92 -73.96 3.44
C MET A 1 6.24 -72.67 3.90
N LEU A 2 7.02 -71.74 4.46
CA LEU A 2 6.52 -70.53 5.14
C LEU A 2 6.27 -69.40 4.13
N ARG A 3 5.01 -69.12 3.80
CA ARG A 3 4.64 -68.03 2.87
C ARG A 3 4.88 -66.67 3.54
N HIS A 4 5.94 -65.98 3.14
CA HIS A 4 6.22 -64.60 3.56
C HIS A 4 5.16 -63.66 2.95
N ARG A 5 4.32 -63.06 3.79
CA ARG A 5 3.44 -61.95 3.39
C ARG A 5 4.33 -60.73 3.09
N ARG A 6 4.45 -60.36 1.81
CA ARG A 6 4.99 -59.04 1.42
C ARG A 6 4.00 -57.97 1.87
N ARG A 7 4.40 -57.10 2.81
CA ARG A 7 3.69 -55.85 3.08
C ARG A 7 3.93 -54.91 1.89
N SER A 8 2.87 -54.59 1.16
CA SER A 8 2.90 -53.54 0.14
C SER A 8 3.18 -52.21 0.84
N LYS A 9 4.28 -51.56 0.48
CA LYS A 9 4.64 -50.22 0.93
C LYS A 9 3.65 -49.26 0.24
N VAL A 10 2.69 -48.71 0.98
CA VAL A 10 1.86 -47.62 0.47
C VAL A 10 2.80 -46.44 0.25
N ALA A 11 3.05 -46.09 -1.01
CA ALA A 11 3.73 -44.86 -1.34
C ALA A 11 2.76 -43.70 -1.04
N CYS A 12 3.02 -42.98 0.04
CA CYS A 12 2.45 -41.66 0.25
C CYS A 12 3.14 -40.72 -0.76
N SER A 13 2.63 -40.68 -1.98
CA SER A 13 3.10 -39.81 -3.05
C SER A 13 2.05 -38.74 -3.30
N ALA A 14 2.20 -37.63 -2.58
CA ALA A 14 1.90 -36.30 -3.07
C ALA A 14 2.42 -35.32 -2.02
N ALA A 15 3.74 -35.10 -2.01
CA ALA A 15 4.19 -33.78 -1.61
C ALA A 15 3.61 -32.84 -2.67
N LEU A 16 2.53 -32.14 -2.33
CA LEU A 16 2.14 -30.97 -3.10
C LEU A 16 3.34 -30.05 -3.03
N ASP A 17 4.03 -29.89 -4.17
CA ASP A 17 4.92 -28.77 -4.40
C ASP A 17 4.06 -27.50 -4.30
N LEU A 18 3.85 -27.04 -3.07
CA LEU A 18 3.40 -25.71 -2.76
C LEU A 18 4.55 -24.79 -3.13
N GLN A 19 4.66 -24.48 -4.42
CA GLN A 19 5.36 -23.27 -4.85
C GLN A 19 4.73 -22.13 -4.04
N PRO A 20 5.50 -21.39 -3.23
CA PRO A 20 4.93 -20.26 -2.54
C PRO A 20 4.38 -19.33 -3.63
N ALA A 21 3.05 -19.17 -3.67
CA ALA A 21 2.43 -18.16 -4.50
C ALA A 21 3.20 -16.86 -4.21
N ALA A 22 3.69 -16.20 -5.27
CA ALA A 22 4.47 -14.99 -5.13
C ALA A 22 3.77 -14.08 -4.14
N LEU A 23 4.43 -13.75 -3.03
CA LEU A 23 3.83 -12.91 -2.00
C LEU A 23 3.32 -11.62 -2.67
N PRO A 24 2.10 -11.16 -2.34
CA PRO A 24 1.57 -9.95 -2.94
C PRO A 24 2.56 -8.81 -2.72
N LYS A 25 2.89 -8.09 -3.80
CA LYS A 25 3.82 -6.96 -3.73
C LYS A 25 3.23 -5.90 -2.79
N SER A 26 4.04 -5.41 -1.87
CA SER A 26 3.68 -4.25 -1.04
C SER A 26 3.73 -2.98 -1.89
N SER A 27 2.74 -2.10 -1.70
CA SER A 27 2.73 -0.76 -2.31
C SER A 27 3.66 0.18 -1.56
N ILE A 28 4.30 1.10 -2.28
CA ILE A 28 5.05 2.22 -1.71
C ILE A 28 4.08 3.40 -1.53
N CYS A 29 3.81 3.75 -0.27
CA CYS A 29 3.04 4.93 0.09
C CYS A 29 3.99 6.08 0.43
N VAL A 30 3.75 7.27 -0.11
CA VAL A 30 4.57 8.47 0.15
C VAL A 30 3.68 9.58 0.72
N SER A 31 4.10 10.14 1.85
CA SER A 31 3.39 11.24 2.52
C SER A 31 3.77 12.58 1.91
N VAL A 32 2.77 13.38 1.56
CA VAL A 32 2.91 14.78 1.15
C VAL A 32 2.72 15.66 2.38
N THR A 33 3.65 16.58 2.63
CA THR A 33 3.73 17.31 3.92
C THR A 33 3.97 18.82 3.79
N ALA A 34 3.88 19.38 2.59
CA ALA A 34 3.98 20.82 2.39
C ALA A 34 2.95 21.60 3.24
N THR A 35 3.36 22.81 3.65
CA THR A 35 2.58 23.59 4.63
C THR A 35 1.58 24.57 4.01
N THR A 36 1.53 24.65 2.68
CA THR A 36 0.57 25.46 1.91
C THR A 36 -0.09 24.59 0.86
N VAL A 37 -1.34 24.91 0.49
CA VAL A 37 -2.11 24.12 -0.48
C VAL A 37 -1.42 24.04 -1.85
N GLU A 38 -0.87 25.15 -2.34
CA GLU A 38 -0.21 25.16 -3.66
C GLU A 38 1.07 24.31 -3.68
N SER A 39 1.90 24.39 -2.63
CA SER A 39 3.08 23.54 -2.51
C SER A 39 2.71 22.07 -2.29
N PHE A 40 1.59 21.81 -1.61
CA PHE A 40 1.06 20.46 -1.40
C PHE A 40 0.64 19.81 -2.73
N ILE A 41 -0.07 20.55 -3.58
CA ILE A 41 -0.45 20.09 -4.92
C ILE A 41 0.79 19.83 -5.79
N HIS A 42 1.82 20.68 -5.69
CA HIS A 42 3.06 20.45 -6.41
C HIS A 42 3.78 19.17 -5.95
N GLU A 43 3.88 18.96 -4.64
CA GLU A 43 4.52 17.79 -4.05
C GLU A 43 3.76 16.49 -4.41
N ILE A 44 2.43 16.52 -4.57
CA ILE A 44 1.66 15.38 -5.12
C ILE A 44 2.20 14.98 -6.51
N ASP A 45 2.31 15.92 -7.45
CA ASP A 45 2.83 15.62 -8.79
C ASP A 45 4.27 15.08 -8.72
N GLU A 46 5.13 15.65 -7.87
CA GLU A 46 6.51 15.18 -7.70
C GLU A 46 6.58 13.72 -7.22
N VAL A 47 5.82 13.35 -6.19
CA VAL A 47 5.87 11.98 -5.65
C VAL A 47 5.23 10.97 -6.60
N GLU A 48 4.18 11.35 -7.34
CA GLU A 48 3.57 10.49 -8.34
C GLU A 48 4.51 10.26 -9.53
N ARG A 49 5.22 11.29 -9.98
CA ARG A 49 6.26 11.19 -11.01
C ARG A 49 7.47 10.38 -10.55
N ALA A 50 7.79 10.43 -9.26
CA ALA A 50 8.84 9.61 -8.65
C ALA A 50 8.46 8.13 -8.49
N GLY A 51 7.19 7.77 -8.73
CA GLY A 51 6.73 6.39 -8.76
C GLY A 51 6.05 5.91 -7.48
N ALA A 52 5.50 6.81 -6.66
CA ALA A 52 4.63 6.42 -5.55
C ALA A 52 3.44 5.59 -6.05
N ASP A 53 3.14 4.49 -5.37
CA ASP A 53 1.95 3.67 -5.66
C ASP A 53 0.69 4.27 -5.02
N ILE A 54 0.86 4.86 -3.83
CA ILE A 54 -0.18 5.52 -3.04
C ILE A 54 0.36 6.85 -2.52
N VAL A 55 -0.47 7.89 -2.54
CA VAL A 55 -0.14 9.19 -1.93
C VAL A 55 -0.87 9.34 -0.60
N GLU A 56 -0.15 9.59 0.49
CA GLU A 56 -0.76 9.97 1.76
C GLU A 56 -0.82 11.49 1.88
N LEU A 57 -2.04 12.03 1.96
CA LEU A 57 -2.31 13.45 2.07
C LEU A 57 -2.35 13.82 3.56
N ARG A 58 -1.23 14.31 4.12
CA ARG A 58 -1.13 14.76 5.52
C ARG A 58 -1.67 16.17 5.69
N LEU A 59 -2.99 16.30 5.77
CA LEU A 59 -3.68 17.59 5.90
C LEU A 59 -3.28 18.35 7.17
N ASP A 60 -2.86 17.64 8.21
CA ASP A 60 -2.37 18.20 9.46
C ASP A 60 -1.13 19.11 9.30
N TYR A 61 -0.40 19.03 8.19
CA TYR A 61 0.73 19.92 7.90
C TYR A 61 0.32 21.26 7.26
N ILE A 62 -0.87 21.33 6.64
CA ILE A 62 -1.30 22.51 5.90
C ILE A 62 -1.76 23.60 6.89
N LYS A 63 -1.06 24.73 6.89
CA LYS A 63 -1.39 25.86 7.75
C LYS A 63 -2.64 26.58 7.22
N GLY A 64 -3.64 26.77 8.09
CA GLY A 64 -4.89 27.44 7.72
C GLY A 64 -5.74 26.66 6.73
N PHE A 65 -5.64 25.33 6.76
CA PHE A 65 -6.44 24.43 5.94
C PHE A 65 -7.94 24.70 6.13
N ASP A 66 -8.64 24.86 5.01
CA ASP A 66 -10.09 25.03 4.97
C ASP A 66 -10.68 23.87 4.16
N THR A 67 -11.38 22.97 4.85
CA THR A 67 -11.92 21.75 4.24
C THR A 67 -12.83 22.04 3.04
N GLU A 68 -13.70 23.05 3.14
CA GLU A 68 -14.68 23.35 2.10
C GLU A 68 -14.02 23.95 0.84
N ARG A 69 -12.93 24.71 1.04
CA ARG A 69 -12.19 25.35 -0.06
C ARG A 69 -11.13 24.45 -0.68
N ASP A 70 -10.40 23.70 0.15
CA ASP A 70 -9.10 23.14 -0.24
C ASP A 70 -9.19 21.63 -0.53
N LEU A 71 -10.04 20.88 0.19
CA LEU A 71 -10.05 19.41 0.12
C LEU A 71 -10.35 18.91 -1.29
N ALA A 72 -11.39 19.45 -1.94
CA ALA A 72 -11.77 19.05 -3.29
C ALA A 72 -10.67 19.38 -4.32
N ARG A 73 -9.96 20.49 -4.14
CA ARG A 73 -8.85 20.90 -5.02
C ARG A 73 -7.66 19.94 -4.90
N ILE A 74 -7.30 19.57 -3.66
CA ILE A 74 -6.23 18.61 -3.39
C ILE A 74 -6.60 17.24 -3.96
N MET A 75 -7.80 16.71 -3.67
CA MET A 75 -8.23 15.40 -4.16
C MET A 75 -8.29 15.34 -5.70
N ALA A 76 -8.68 16.43 -6.36
CA ALA A 76 -8.71 16.52 -7.82
C ALA A 76 -7.31 16.53 -8.47
N SER A 77 -6.24 16.78 -7.69
CA SER A 77 -4.86 16.78 -8.19
C SER A 77 -4.18 15.42 -8.17
N CYS A 78 -4.74 14.43 -7.44
CA CYS A 78 -4.18 13.09 -7.37
C CYS A 78 -4.53 12.28 -8.62
N SER A 79 -3.52 11.72 -9.29
CA SER A 79 -3.70 10.73 -10.37
C SER A 79 -3.55 9.28 -9.86
N ARG A 80 -2.95 9.10 -8.68
CA ARG A 80 -2.79 7.82 -7.98
C ARG A 80 -3.85 7.63 -6.88
N PRO A 81 -4.09 6.40 -6.42
CA PRO A 81 -4.83 6.16 -5.19
C PRO A 81 -4.23 6.96 -4.04
N TYR A 82 -5.07 7.48 -3.15
CA TYR A 82 -4.62 8.29 -2.02
C TYR A 82 -5.30 7.93 -0.72
N ILE A 83 -4.64 8.27 0.38
CA ILE A 83 -5.14 8.16 1.75
C ILE A 83 -5.19 9.58 2.32
N VAL A 84 -6.35 10.01 2.81
CA VAL A 84 -6.48 11.28 3.51
C VAL A 84 -6.19 11.05 4.99
N THR A 85 -5.18 11.73 5.52
CA THR A 85 -4.78 11.63 6.93
C THR A 85 -4.84 13.03 7.55
N PHE A 86 -5.59 13.16 8.64
CA PHE A 86 -5.55 14.33 9.52
C PHE A 86 -5.12 13.86 10.90
N ARG A 87 -3.81 13.75 11.11
CA ARG A 87 -3.24 13.16 12.33
C ARG A 87 -3.23 14.19 13.46
N PRO A 88 -3.78 13.89 14.66
CA PRO A 88 -3.67 14.77 15.80
C PRO A 88 -2.27 14.69 16.43
N GLN A 89 -1.88 15.69 17.22
CA GLN A 89 -0.56 15.75 17.85
C GLN A 89 -0.29 14.62 18.88
N TRP A 90 -1.34 13.98 19.40
CA TRP A 90 -1.21 12.95 20.44
C TRP A 90 -0.99 11.53 19.91
N GLU A 91 -0.99 11.35 18.60
CA GLU A 91 -0.77 10.07 17.90
C GLU A 91 0.51 10.12 17.08
#